data_AF-A0A2V1EBZ7-F1
#
_entry.id   AF-A0A2V1EBZ7-F1
#
_cell.length_a   1.000
_cell.length_b   1.000
_cell.length_c   1.000
_cell.angle_alpha   90.00
_cell.angle_beta   90.00
_cell.angle_gamma   90.00
#
_symmetry.space_group_name_H-M   'P 1'
#
loop_
_entity.id
_entity.type
_entity.pdbx_description
1 polymer ?
#
loop_
_entity_poly.entity_id
_entity_poly.type
_entity_poly.pdbx_seq_one_letter_code
_entity_poly.pdbx_strand_id
1 'polypeptide(L)'
;MDNSTKYVLLIALALLVLLPGKAEAFGAGNIASISAIEGKNWRHGDIEDMLATVACLKGHKWKSMMIKRVYFGNWLRDYSQAVDTATLSKVQGETIRILVWVLSFMSFGYATGEFEVTADRLGVYRPEEHIDNPKDYADNVDARKFDPRLRGPVSEAELAIDYQTGMKNYIANEQGGWATSAGYIKFSFSRAIHYGRLYTHGGSGDRNNEDHLAEALRCLGQGLHCLEDFGAHTNYTELALRELGYHNVFPHTGVQTQINLHGKQVFPLVTGTFGGVDFFHSVLGEATDHFTQTQVDESELAQMNATLQNATCDNKTKRGGEGSDPTSSLCSALGQIPGTGGLVQEALRLKASSDEQAAANSRSGYSSSRAEPSFDAPPGSVGGPPGPDIPGTNTDPATIVPKIYPILEFRDKVVKSISAIISKIPGLEKLIETITERVTIFVFALLAPFIMPIINTASKQLKEGSSAVVESAAKHQFEVWTNPQSTDPTHSMLSKDHFSNILNQPAGQVAVAILQYVAPRVIYAWDHTDVPVDQVLNDCISVFHHPAIRNQNNEAHRNMFAVVEKWAHSYRGQNLNDILSSESVKAGKNHLASNDHSSGKSAMKSNTKTNLSWDIIH
;
A
#
# COMPACT_ATOMS: atom_id res chain seq x y z
N MET A 1 38.74 19.48 -10.47
CA MET A 1 37.36 19.75 -10.93
C MET A 1 37.20 21.24 -11.10
N ASP A 2 36.88 21.66 -12.32
CA ASP A 2 36.69 23.07 -12.68
C ASP A 2 35.45 23.64 -11.95
N ASN A 3 35.46 24.94 -11.65
CA ASN A 3 34.41 25.59 -10.87
C ASN A 3 33.05 25.48 -11.57
N SER A 4 33.04 25.47 -12.91
CA SER A 4 31.84 25.24 -13.73
C SER A 4 31.20 23.87 -13.45
N THR A 5 32.01 22.82 -13.31
CA THR A 5 31.53 21.46 -13.00
C THR A 5 30.90 21.38 -11.61
N LYS A 6 31.42 22.15 -10.63
CA LYS A 6 30.85 22.20 -9.27
C LYS A 6 29.48 22.87 -9.23
N TYR A 7 29.28 23.95 -10.00
CA TYR A 7 27.98 24.63 -10.07
C TYR A 7 26.94 23.80 -10.82
N VAL A 8 27.34 23.10 -11.89
CA VAL A 8 26.45 22.15 -12.59
C VAL A 8 26.05 21.00 -11.65
N LEU A 9 26.98 20.48 -10.85
CA LEU A 9 26.69 19.43 -9.88
C LEU A 9 25.76 19.92 -8.75
N LEU A 10 25.97 21.14 -8.24
CA LEU A 10 25.13 21.77 -7.22
C LEU A 10 23.73 22.08 -7.73
N ILE A 11 23.59 22.53 -8.98
CA ILE A 11 22.29 22.76 -9.61
C ILE A 11 21.60 21.43 -9.89
N ALA A 12 22.31 20.39 -10.33
CA ALA A 12 21.76 19.05 -10.51
C ALA A 12 21.30 18.42 -9.17
N LEU A 13 22.08 18.59 -8.09
CA LEU A 13 21.71 18.17 -6.74
C LEU A 13 20.54 18.99 -6.18
N ALA A 14 20.51 20.30 -6.41
CA ALA A 14 19.38 21.14 -6.03
C ALA A 14 18.11 20.75 -6.80
N LEU A 15 18.21 20.43 -8.08
CA LEU A 15 17.08 19.91 -8.87
C LEU A 15 16.63 18.53 -8.37
N LEU A 16 17.55 17.66 -7.95
CA LEU A 16 17.22 16.36 -7.32
C LEU A 16 16.55 16.49 -5.95
N VAL A 17 16.91 17.52 -5.16
CA VAL A 17 16.31 17.80 -3.83
C VAL A 17 15.01 18.59 -3.95
N LEU A 18 14.85 19.40 -5.00
CA LEU A 18 13.67 20.23 -5.26
C LEU A 18 12.64 19.58 -6.19
N LEU A 19 12.89 18.36 -6.67
CA LEU A 19 11.89 17.49 -7.29
C LEU A 19 11.33 16.57 -6.19
N PRO A 20 10.29 16.97 -5.44
CA PRO A 20 9.53 16.01 -4.66
C PRO A 20 8.71 15.17 -5.65
N GLY A 21 9.36 14.22 -6.31
CA GLY A 21 8.67 12.99 -6.66
C GLY A 21 8.43 12.30 -5.34
N LYS A 22 7.29 12.55 -4.69
CA LYS A 22 6.77 11.56 -3.75
C LYS A 22 6.78 10.26 -4.54
N ALA A 23 7.53 9.26 -4.10
CA ALA A 23 7.30 7.92 -4.57
C ALA A 23 5.83 7.63 -4.22
N GLU A 24 4.94 7.72 -5.20
CA GLU A 24 3.55 7.35 -5.05
C GLU A 24 3.54 5.84 -4.97
N ALA A 25 3.88 5.29 -3.79
CA ALA A 25 3.63 3.89 -3.50
C ALA A 25 2.11 3.68 -3.67
N PHE A 26 1.78 3.10 -4.82
CA PHE A 26 0.54 2.51 -5.26
C PHE A 26 -0.59 2.44 -4.23
N GLY A 27 -1.75 3.06 -4.53
CA GLY A 27 -3.07 2.79 -3.94
C GLY A 27 -3.29 3.04 -2.45
N ALA A 28 -2.29 2.85 -1.60
CA ALA A 28 -2.36 2.95 -0.15
C ALA A 28 -2.37 4.41 0.33
N GLY A 29 -3.14 4.66 1.37
CA GLY A 29 -3.23 5.93 2.10
C GLY A 29 -4.49 6.72 1.75
N ASN A 30 -4.60 7.89 2.36
CA ASN A 30 -5.69 8.84 2.12
C ASN A 30 -5.11 10.06 1.40
N ILE A 31 -5.92 10.72 0.58
CA ILE A 31 -5.54 12.03 0.06
C ILE A 31 -5.63 13.04 1.20
N ALA A 32 -4.57 13.82 1.40
CA ALA A 32 -4.57 14.87 2.42
C ALA A 32 -5.81 15.76 2.23
N SER A 33 -6.60 15.96 3.29
CA SER A 33 -7.89 16.66 3.30
C SER A 33 -7.74 18.16 2.98
N ILE A 34 -7.32 18.49 1.76
CA ILE A 34 -7.35 19.82 1.18
C ILE A 34 -8.63 19.87 0.37
N SER A 35 -9.62 20.61 0.87
CA SER A 35 -11.05 20.61 0.45
C SER A 35 -11.37 20.74 -1.05
N ALA A 36 -10.38 20.96 -1.93
CA ALA A 36 -10.58 21.04 -3.37
C ALA A 36 -10.53 19.68 -4.10
N ILE A 37 -9.95 18.65 -3.48
CA ILE A 37 -9.59 17.35 -4.11
C ILE A 37 -10.39 16.16 -3.51
N GLU A 38 -10.90 16.31 -2.28
CA GLU A 38 -11.69 15.29 -1.59
C GLU A 38 -12.95 14.90 -2.40
N GLY A 39 -13.14 13.61 -2.64
CA GLY A 39 -14.24 13.07 -3.45
C GLY A 39 -14.09 13.18 -4.98
N LYS A 40 -12.95 13.69 -5.47
CA LYS A 40 -12.60 13.70 -6.91
C LYS A 40 -11.52 12.68 -7.27
N ASN A 41 -10.51 12.57 -6.42
CA ASN A 41 -9.45 11.58 -6.55
C ASN A 41 -9.63 10.53 -5.44
N TRP A 42 -9.23 9.29 -5.71
CA TRP A 42 -9.47 8.15 -4.82
C TRP A 42 -8.22 7.28 -4.65
N ARG A 43 -7.92 6.93 -3.40
CA ARG A 43 -7.01 5.87 -2.94
C ARG A 43 -7.77 4.88 -2.07
N HIS A 44 -7.16 3.74 -1.72
CA HIS A 44 -7.80 2.74 -0.84
C HIS A 44 -8.31 3.37 0.44
N GLY A 45 -7.46 4.09 1.19
CA GLY A 45 -7.87 4.71 2.45
C GLY A 45 -9.04 5.69 2.36
N ASP A 46 -9.22 6.37 1.22
CA ASP A 46 -10.39 7.23 0.97
C ASP A 46 -11.68 6.40 0.79
N ILE A 47 -11.57 5.19 0.24
CA ILE A 47 -12.66 4.24 0.08
C ILE A 47 -13.05 3.67 1.45
N GLU A 48 -12.10 3.31 2.33
CA GLU A 48 -12.42 2.85 3.69
C GLU A 48 -13.14 3.90 4.53
N ASP A 49 -12.85 5.19 4.35
CA ASP A 49 -13.57 6.26 5.07
C ASP A 49 -15.07 6.25 4.74
N MET A 50 -15.46 5.72 3.58
CA MET A 50 -16.87 5.53 3.21
C MET A 50 -17.58 4.48 4.05
N LEU A 51 -16.87 3.63 4.82
CA LEU A 51 -17.49 2.75 5.83
C LEU A 51 -18.25 3.56 6.87
N ALA A 52 -17.83 4.79 7.19
CA ALA A 52 -18.58 5.66 8.09
C ALA A 52 -20.03 5.94 7.59
N THR A 53 -20.27 5.76 6.28
CA THR A 53 -21.59 5.95 5.64
C THR A 53 -22.46 4.69 5.62
N VAL A 54 -21.91 3.51 5.96
CA VAL A 54 -22.65 2.24 5.91
C VAL A 54 -23.28 1.85 7.24
N ALA A 55 -24.34 1.05 7.19
CA ALA A 55 -25.04 0.57 8.38
C ALA A 55 -24.10 -0.20 9.33
N CYS A 56 -24.21 0.08 10.63
CA CYS A 56 -23.34 -0.49 11.65
C CYS A 56 -23.95 -1.74 12.31
N LEU A 57 -23.12 -2.48 13.07
CA LEU A 57 -23.57 -3.51 14.02
C LEU A 57 -24.62 -2.95 14.98
N LYS A 58 -25.59 -3.78 15.39
CA LYS A 58 -26.68 -3.33 16.24
C LYS A 58 -26.16 -2.80 17.58
N GLY A 59 -26.34 -1.49 17.81
CA GLY A 59 -25.89 -0.81 19.04
C GLY A 59 -24.47 -0.25 18.99
N HIS A 60 -23.75 -0.42 17.88
CA HIS A 60 -22.44 0.20 17.65
C HIS A 60 -22.52 1.23 16.52
N LYS A 61 -21.72 2.30 16.61
CA LYS A 61 -21.42 3.20 15.48
C LYS A 61 -20.00 2.93 15.01
N TRP A 62 -19.72 3.14 13.73
CA TRP A 62 -18.35 3.17 13.24
C TRP A 62 -17.52 4.16 14.06
N LYS A 63 -16.52 3.63 14.77
CA LYS A 63 -15.49 4.43 15.45
C LYS A 63 -14.28 4.52 14.54
N SER A 64 -13.49 5.59 14.66
CA SER A 64 -12.23 5.75 13.92
C SER A 64 -11.31 4.52 14.05
N MET A 65 -11.23 3.90 15.24
CA MET A 65 -10.44 2.67 15.42
C MET A 65 -10.97 1.49 14.59
N MET A 66 -12.29 1.37 14.40
CA MET A 66 -12.85 0.28 13.60
C MET A 66 -12.51 0.43 12.12
N ILE A 67 -12.65 1.65 11.59
CA ILE A 67 -12.24 1.96 10.20
C ILE A 67 -10.75 1.69 10.04
N LYS A 68 -9.93 2.12 11.01
CA LYS A 68 -8.48 1.86 11.03
C LYS A 68 -8.14 0.36 11.02
N ARG A 69 -8.88 -0.48 11.75
CA ARG A 69 -8.71 -1.95 11.74
C ARG A 69 -9.09 -2.57 10.39
N VAL A 70 -10.14 -2.05 9.74
CA VAL A 70 -10.51 -2.47 8.38
C VAL A 70 -9.40 -2.07 7.41
N TYR A 71 -9.01 -0.80 7.40
CA TYR A 71 -7.95 -0.29 6.54
C TYR A 71 -6.61 -1.01 6.75
N PHE A 72 -6.27 -1.43 7.98
CA PHE A 72 -5.09 -2.27 8.21
C PHE A 72 -5.14 -3.60 7.46
N GLY A 73 -6.32 -4.22 7.35
CA GLY A 73 -6.51 -5.42 6.54
C GLY A 73 -6.30 -5.19 5.05
N ASN A 74 -6.80 -4.06 4.53
CA ASN A 74 -6.60 -3.63 3.14
C ASN A 74 -5.13 -3.32 2.87
N TRP A 75 -4.53 -2.44 3.67
CA TRP A 75 -3.12 -2.03 3.59
C TRP A 75 -2.14 -3.21 3.62
N LEU A 76 -2.42 -4.26 4.40
CA LEU A 76 -1.58 -5.47 4.39
C LEU A 76 -1.56 -6.17 3.03
N ARG A 77 -2.62 -6.05 2.22
CA ARG A 77 -2.66 -6.59 0.86
C ARG A 77 -1.75 -5.82 -0.06
N ASP A 78 -1.89 -4.49 -0.10
CA ASP A 78 -0.97 -3.61 -0.84
C ASP A 78 0.49 -3.99 -0.53
N TYR A 79 0.87 -4.03 0.75
CA TYR A 79 2.26 -4.30 1.14
C TYR A 79 2.69 -5.76 1.02
N SER A 80 1.76 -6.71 0.82
CA SER A 80 2.14 -8.10 0.53
C SER A 80 2.81 -8.25 -0.83
N GLN A 81 2.60 -7.30 -1.75
CA GLN A 81 3.29 -7.22 -3.04
C GLN A 81 4.81 -7.11 -2.89
N ALA A 82 5.31 -6.61 -1.74
CA ALA A 82 6.74 -6.61 -1.44
C ALA A 82 7.32 -8.02 -1.23
N VAL A 83 6.48 -8.98 -0.83
CA VAL A 83 6.85 -10.37 -0.56
C VAL A 83 6.53 -11.21 -1.79
N ASP A 84 7.23 -10.91 -2.89
CA ASP A 84 7.08 -11.55 -4.20
C ASP A 84 8.43 -12.15 -4.71
N THR A 85 8.40 -12.95 -5.77
CA THR A 85 9.59 -13.63 -6.33
C THR A 85 10.73 -12.69 -6.66
N ALA A 86 10.42 -11.50 -7.19
CA ALA A 86 11.41 -10.47 -7.50
C ALA A 86 12.27 -10.14 -6.26
N THR A 87 11.60 -9.85 -5.14
CA THR A 87 12.25 -9.49 -3.89
C THR A 87 12.83 -10.69 -3.16
N LEU A 88 12.07 -11.80 -3.06
CA LEU A 88 12.47 -13.01 -2.34
C LEU A 88 13.67 -13.72 -2.96
N SER A 89 13.95 -13.48 -4.25
CA SER A 89 15.18 -13.94 -4.89
C SER A 89 16.44 -13.25 -4.36
N LYS A 90 16.31 -12.11 -3.66
CA LYS A 90 17.41 -11.26 -3.19
C LYS A 90 17.40 -11.02 -1.68
N VAL A 91 16.23 -10.88 -1.08
CA VAL A 91 16.03 -10.48 0.31
C VAL A 91 15.18 -11.52 1.03
N GLN A 92 15.52 -11.83 2.29
CA GLN A 92 14.77 -12.79 3.10
C GLN A 92 13.35 -12.26 3.40
N GLY A 93 12.33 -13.12 3.32
CA GLY A 93 10.93 -12.75 3.59
C GLY A 93 10.72 -12.08 4.94
N GLU A 94 11.39 -12.56 5.99
CA GLU A 94 11.31 -11.98 7.33
C GLU A 94 11.96 -10.59 7.43
N THR A 95 13.00 -10.32 6.64
CA THR A 95 13.57 -8.98 6.51
C THR A 95 12.56 -8.02 5.89
N ILE A 96 11.90 -8.43 4.80
CA ILE A 96 10.84 -7.63 4.15
C ILE A 96 9.72 -7.35 5.15
N ARG A 97 9.26 -8.38 5.87
CA ARG A 97 8.21 -8.26 6.89
C ARG A 97 8.56 -7.26 7.98
N ILE A 98 9.80 -7.26 8.49
CA ILE A 98 10.25 -6.28 9.49
C ILE A 98 10.15 -4.85 8.94
N LEU A 99 10.56 -4.62 7.69
CA LEU A 99 10.49 -3.30 7.06
C LEU A 99 9.04 -2.84 6.91
N VAL A 100 8.15 -3.72 6.42
CA VAL A 100 6.71 -3.45 6.34
C VAL A 100 6.12 -3.22 7.74
N TRP A 101 6.57 -3.96 8.76
CA TRP A 101 6.09 -3.78 10.12
C TRP A 101 6.43 -2.41 10.70
N VAL A 102 7.63 -1.90 10.40
CA VAL A 102 8.02 -0.53 10.75
C VAL A 102 7.16 0.49 10.00
N LEU A 103 6.85 0.28 8.73
CA LEU A 103 5.95 1.15 7.97
C LEU A 103 4.50 1.12 8.50
N SER A 104 4.01 -0.03 8.94
CA SER A 104 2.68 -0.15 9.55
C SER A 104 2.56 0.73 10.79
N PHE A 105 3.61 0.79 11.61
CA PHE A 105 3.66 1.73 12.73
C PHE A 105 3.43 3.18 12.26
N MET A 106 4.01 3.57 11.13
CA MET A 106 3.89 4.91 10.56
C MET A 106 2.47 5.23 10.12
N SER A 107 1.84 4.31 9.42
CA SER A 107 0.51 4.51 8.85
C SER A 107 -0.59 4.48 9.92
N PHE A 108 -0.48 3.57 10.90
CA PHE A 108 -1.57 3.31 11.84
C PHE A 108 -1.36 3.98 13.21
N GLY A 109 -0.12 4.33 13.52
CA GLY A 109 0.25 4.79 14.84
C GLY A 109 0.02 3.73 15.91
N TYR A 110 0.15 2.45 15.56
CA TYR A 110 0.20 1.28 16.44
C TYR A 110 1.00 0.18 15.74
N ALA A 111 1.64 -0.72 16.46
CA ALA A 111 2.45 -1.77 15.84
C ALA A 111 2.34 -3.15 16.50
N THR A 112 1.64 -3.28 17.62
CA THR A 112 1.52 -4.54 18.37
C THR A 112 0.07 -4.99 18.47
N GLY A 113 -0.14 -6.25 18.87
CA GLY A 113 -1.48 -6.82 19.04
C GLY A 113 -2.26 -6.82 17.73
N GLU A 114 -3.36 -6.08 17.67
CA GLU A 114 -4.23 -6.01 16.47
C GLU A 114 -3.57 -5.38 15.23
N PHE A 115 -2.54 -4.54 15.41
CA PHE A 115 -1.77 -3.91 14.33
C PHE A 115 -0.40 -4.57 14.09
N GLU A 116 -0.16 -5.73 14.70
CA GLU A 116 1.08 -6.47 14.49
C GLU A 116 1.13 -7.08 13.08
N VAL A 117 2.21 -6.80 12.35
CA VAL A 117 2.49 -7.37 11.03
C VAL A 117 3.19 -8.71 11.18
N THR A 118 2.37 -9.76 11.32
CA THR A 118 2.83 -11.15 11.37
C THR A 118 2.99 -11.73 9.96
N ALA A 119 3.74 -12.82 9.82
CA ALA A 119 3.92 -13.51 8.53
C ALA A 119 2.58 -13.98 7.94
N ASP A 120 1.63 -14.39 8.78
CA ASP A 120 0.30 -14.84 8.37
C ASP A 120 -0.64 -13.69 7.99
N ARG A 121 -0.50 -12.51 8.62
CA ARG A 121 -1.30 -11.33 8.30
C ARG A 121 -0.82 -10.62 7.05
N LEU A 122 0.51 -10.50 6.89
CA LEU A 122 1.12 -9.93 5.70
C LEU A 122 1.04 -10.89 4.50
N GLY A 123 1.17 -12.19 4.73
CA GLY A 123 1.13 -13.17 3.64
C GLY A 123 2.27 -12.96 2.63
N VAL A 124 1.97 -13.28 1.38
CA VAL A 124 2.85 -13.08 0.22
C VAL A 124 2.03 -12.49 -0.92
N TYR A 125 2.68 -11.99 -1.97
CA TYR A 125 1.98 -11.58 -3.18
C TYR A 125 1.27 -12.77 -3.84
N ARG A 126 0.00 -12.58 -4.19
CA ARG A 126 -0.80 -13.55 -4.92
C ARG A 126 -1.71 -12.80 -5.90
N PRO A 127 -1.66 -13.08 -7.22
CA PRO A 127 -2.44 -12.33 -8.21
C PRO A 127 -3.94 -12.27 -7.90
N GLU A 128 -4.51 -13.37 -7.39
CA GLU A 128 -5.93 -13.43 -7.06
C GLU A 128 -6.35 -12.49 -5.92
N GLU A 129 -5.42 -12.04 -5.09
CA GLU A 129 -5.70 -11.08 -3.99
C GLU A 129 -5.85 -9.64 -4.48
N HIS A 130 -5.38 -9.36 -5.70
CA HIS A 130 -5.33 -8.04 -6.34
C HIS A 130 -6.06 -8.00 -7.69
N ILE A 131 -6.86 -9.04 -7.98
CA ILE A 131 -7.51 -9.27 -9.28
C ILE A 131 -6.56 -9.24 -10.50
N ASP A 132 -5.26 -9.41 -10.27
CA ASP A 132 -4.23 -9.33 -11.31
C ASP A 132 -4.31 -10.50 -12.28
N ASN A 133 -3.85 -10.27 -13.51
CA ASN A 133 -3.66 -11.31 -14.50
C ASN A 133 -2.41 -12.13 -14.15
N PRO A 134 -2.52 -13.43 -13.84
CA PRO A 134 -1.39 -14.25 -13.44
C PRO A 134 -0.54 -14.72 -14.64
N LYS A 135 -0.85 -14.29 -15.87
CA LYS A 135 -0.06 -14.64 -17.06
C LYS A 135 1.42 -14.30 -16.86
N ASP A 136 2.27 -15.26 -17.20
CA ASP A 136 3.72 -15.17 -17.10
C ASP A 136 4.25 -14.87 -15.68
N TYR A 137 3.44 -15.07 -14.64
CA TYR A 137 3.86 -14.85 -13.26
C TYR A 137 5.13 -15.64 -12.93
N ALA A 138 6.10 -14.96 -12.32
CA ALA A 138 7.45 -15.48 -12.03
C ALA A 138 8.19 -16.06 -13.25
N ASP A 139 8.01 -15.45 -14.43
CA ASP A 139 8.57 -15.91 -15.71
C ASP A 139 8.21 -17.37 -16.02
N ASN A 140 7.01 -17.80 -15.61
CA ASN A 140 6.50 -19.18 -15.69
C ASN A 140 7.33 -20.22 -14.91
N VAL A 141 8.22 -19.79 -14.02
CA VAL A 141 8.86 -20.68 -13.04
C VAL A 141 7.92 -20.87 -11.85
N ASP A 142 7.92 -22.07 -11.26
CA ASP A 142 7.16 -22.32 -10.04
C ASP A 142 7.65 -21.44 -8.88
N ALA A 143 6.91 -20.38 -8.58
CA ALA A 143 7.24 -19.37 -7.57
C ALA A 143 7.33 -19.96 -6.15
N ARG A 144 6.69 -21.12 -5.91
CA ARG A 144 6.72 -21.80 -4.61
C ARG A 144 8.11 -22.25 -4.18
N LYS A 145 9.08 -22.22 -5.09
CA LYS A 145 10.50 -22.42 -4.79
C LYS A 145 11.11 -21.28 -3.96
N PHE A 146 10.55 -20.07 -4.03
CA PHE A 146 10.99 -18.90 -3.27
C PHE A 146 10.27 -18.82 -1.90
N ASP A 147 8.95 -19.04 -1.89
CA ASP A 147 8.13 -19.19 -0.68
C ASP A 147 6.94 -20.11 -1.01
N PRO A 148 6.67 -21.17 -0.22
CA PRO A 148 5.64 -22.17 -0.53
C PRO A 148 4.20 -21.61 -0.60
N ARG A 149 3.97 -20.39 -0.08
CA ARG A 149 2.66 -19.71 -0.09
C ARG A 149 2.37 -18.99 -1.41
N LEU A 150 3.40 -18.73 -2.23
CA LEU A 150 3.25 -18.06 -3.53
C LEU A 150 2.44 -18.87 -4.53
N ARG A 151 1.98 -18.21 -5.60
CA ARG A 151 1.19 -18.84 -6.66
C ARG A 151 1.99 -19.96 -7.35
N GLY A 152 1.34 -21.09 -7.60
CA GLY A 152 1.91 -22.17 -8.42
C GLY A 152 1.83 -21.86 -9.92
N PRO A 153 2.25 -22.81 -10.78
CA PRO A 153 2.15 -22.66 -12.23
C PRO A 153 0.72 -22.37 -12.71
N VAL A 154 0.61 -21.46 -13.68
CA VAL A 154 -0.64 -20.96 -14.25
C VAL A 154 -0.95 -21.72 -15.54
N SER A 155 -2.21 -22.10 -15.75
CA SER A 155 -2.61 -22.86 -16.94
C SER A 155 -3.29 -21.97 -17.98
N GLU A 156 -3.22 -22.36 -19.26
CA GLU A 156 -3.97 -21.68 -20.34
C GLU A 156 -5.48 -21.67 -20.09
N ALA A 157 -6.02 -22.72 -19.46
CA ALA A 157 -7.43 -22.79 -19.11
C ALA A 157 -7.81 -21.72 -18.06
N GLU A 158 -6.94 -21.48 -17.08
CA GLU A 158 -7.11 -20.42 -16.07
C GLU A 158 -7.07 -19.01 -16.69
N LEU A 159 -6.25 -18.83 -17.74
CA LEU A 159 -6.15 -17.57 -18.48
C LEU A 159 -7.25 -17.38 -19.53
N ALA A 160 -8.02 -18.42 -19.85
CA ALA A 160 -9.07 -18.32 -20.86
C ALA A 160 -10.24 -17.43 -20.42
N ILE A 161 -10.99 -16.95 -21.41
CA ILE A 161 -12.26 -16.24 -21.18
C ILE A 161 -13.34 -17.26 -20.87
N ASP A 162 -14.07 -17.04 -19.78
CA ASP A 162 -15.34 -17.72 -19.54
C ASP A 162 -16.42 -17.14 -20.45
N TYR A 163 -16.90 -17.92 -21.42
CA TYR A 163 -17.93 -17.49 -22.36
C TYR A 163 -19.33 -17.32 -21.73
N GLN A 164 -19.55 -17.78 -20.49
CA GLN A 164 -20.82 -17.56 -19.78
C GLN A 164 -20.85 -16.19 -19.10
N THR A 165 -19.73 -15.73 -18.57
CA THR A 165 -19.65 -14.47 -17.82
C THR A 165 -18.98 -13.34 -18.61
N GLY A 166 -18.20 -13.68 -19.62
CA GLY A 166 -17.37 -12.76 -20.40
C GLY A 166 -16.12 -12.27 -19.64
N MET A 167 -15.79 -12.88 -18.51
CA MET A 167 -14.63 -12.53 -17.66
C MET A 167 -13.51 -13.56 -17.83
N LYS A 168 -12.28 -13.20 -17.48
CA LYS A 168 -11.18 -14.18 -17.38
C LYS A 168 -11.47 -15.19 -16.26
N ASN A 169 -11.10 -16.45 -16.49
CA ASN A 169 -11.42 -17.57 -15.60
C ASN A 169 -10.87 -17.39 -14.17
N TYR A 170 -9.67 -16.81 -14.01
CA TYR A 170 -9.08 -16.51 -12.71
C TYR A 170 -9.83 -15.44 -11.89
N ILE A 171 -10.82 -14.73 -12.46
CA ILE A 171 -11.56 -13.69 -11.72
C ILE A 171 -12.61 -14.35 -10.80
N ALA A 172 -13.53 -15.12 -11.38
CA ALA A 172 -14.68 -15.65 -10.65
C ALA A 172 -15.11 -17.08 -11.04
N ASN A 173 -14.40 -17.76 -11.96
CA ASN A 173 -14.78 -19.11 -12.35
C ASN A 173 -14.23 -20.15 -11.36
N GLU A 174 -15.06 -20.54 -10.39
CA GLU A 174 -14.72 -21.51 -9.35
C GLU A 174 -14.78 -22.98 -9.81
N GLN A 175 -15.13 -23.29 -11.06
CA GLN A 175 -15.28 -24.67 -11.54
C GLN A 175 -13.96 -25.32 -11.99
N GLY A 176 -12.90 -24.53 -12.17
CA GLY A 176 -11.68 -24.96 -12.85
C GLY A 176 -10.55 -25.55 -12.00
N GLY A 177 -10.66 -25.52 -10.67
CA GLY A 177 -9.61 -25.98 -9.77
C GLY A 177 -8.36 -25.06 -9.71
N TRP A 178 -8.42 -23.87 -10.29
CA TRP A 178 -7.43 -22.79 -10.13
C TRP A 178 -7.84 -21.83 -9.00
N ALA A 179 -6.91 -20.97 -8.57
CA ALA A 179 -7.25 -19.90 -7.63
C ALA A 179 -8.05 -18.80 -8.34
N THR A 180 -8.99 -18.19 -7.62
CA THR A 180 -9.76 -17.07 -8.15
C THR A 180 -9.89 -15.95 -7.13
N SER A 181 -10.03 -14.71 -7.61
CA SER A 181 -10.32 -13.56 -6.75
C SER A 181 -11.63 -13.75 -5.99
N ALA A 182 -12.67 -14.30 -6.62
CA ALA A 182 -13.91 -14.67 -5.94
C ALA A 182 -13.65 -15.65 -4.77
N GLY A 183 -12.85 -16.69 -4.99
CA GLY A 183 -12.48 -17.65 -3.94
C GLY A 183 -11.72 -16.99 -2.79
N TYR A 184 -10.81 -16.07 -3.09
CA TYR A 184 -10.08 -15.30 -2.07
C TYR A 184 -11.00 -14.40 -1.23
N ILE A 185 -11.91 -13.68 -1.89
CA ILE A 185 -12.89 -12.83 -1.21
C ILE A 185 -13.79 -13.66 -0.30
N LYS A 186 -14.26 -14.83 -0.76
CA LYS A 186 -15.05 -15.76 0.06
C LYS A 186 -14.28 -16.23 1.29
N PHE A 187 -13.00 -16.57 1.13
CA PHE A 187 -12.13 -16.94 2.24
C PHE A 187 -12.04 -15.81 3.28
N SER A 188 -11.75 -14.58 2.83
CA SER A 188 -11.60 -13.40 3.68
C SER A 188 -12.90 -13.05 4.42
N PHE A 189 -14.04 -12.99 3.71
CA PHE A 189 -15.32 -12.67 4.33
C PHE A 189 -15.88 -13.79 5.20
N SER A 190 -15.61 -15.06 4.89
CA SER A 190 -15.96 -16.16 5.78
C SER A 190 -15.26 -16.01 7.14
N ARG A 191 -13.98 -15.60 7.15
CA ARG A 191 -13.25 -15.31 8.38
C ARG A 191 -13.79 -14.08 9.09
N ALA A 192 -14.09 -13.01 8.35
CA ALA A 192 -14.71 -11.81 8.91
C ALA A 192 -16.02 -12.15 9.64
N ILE A 193 -16.88 -12.96 9.01
CA ILE A 193 -18.14 -13.42 9.61
C ILE A 193 -17.88 -14.33 10.81
N HIS A 194 -16.92 -15.24 10.72
CA HIS A 194 -16.57 -16.15 11.82
C HIS A 194 -16.17 -15.38 13.09
N TYR A 195 -15.15 -14.51 13.00
CA TYR A 195 -14.70 -13.72 14.13
C TYR A 195 -15.75 -12.70 14.58
N GLY A 196 -16.52 -12.13 13.65
CA GLY A 196 -17.65 -11.26 13.96
C GLY A 196 -18.71 -11.96 14.80
N ARG A 197 -19.04 -13.22 14.48
CA ARG A 197 -19.96 -14.05 15.26
C ARG A 197 -19.40 -14.45 16.62
N LEU A 198 -18.10 -14.71 16.74
CA LEU A 198 -17.46 -14.94 18.04
C LEU A 198 -17.57 -13.70 18.94
N TYR A 199 -17.34 -12.51 18.38
CA TYR A 199 -17.49 -11.25 19.11
C TYR A 199 -18.94 -11.01 19.58
N THR A 200 -19.94 -11.22 18.73
CA THR A 200 -21.34 -10.89 19.03
C THR A 200 -22.08 -11.98 19.82
N HIS A 201 -21.81 -13.26 19.49
CA HIS A 201 -22.56 -14.44 19.91
C HIS A 201 -21.70 -15.56 20.53
N GLY A 202 -20.40 -15.36 20.69
CA GLY A 202 -19.50 -16.37 21.27
C GLY A 202 -19.82 -16.73 22.73
N GLY A 203 -19.12 -17.74 23.24
CA GLY A 203 -19.26 -18.19 24.62
C GLY A 203 -18.72 -17.19 25.65
N SER A 204 -18.77 -17.58 26.94
CA SER A 204 -18.17 -16.81 28.03
C SER A 204 -16.65 -16.76 27.85
N GLY A 205 -16.13 -15.63 27.33
CA GLY A 205 -14.71 -15.42 27.02
C GLY A 205 -14.49 -14.89 25.58
N ASP A 206 -15.39 -15.22 24.66
CA ASP A 206 -15.35 -14.75 23.27
C ASP A 206 -16.26 -13.55 23.06
N ARG A 207 -17.42 -13.55 23.72
CA ARG A 207 -18.39 -12.46 23.56
C ARG A 207 -17.82 -11.13 24.06
N ASN A 208 -17.93 -10.10 23.24
CA ASN A 208 -17.35 -8.77 23.44
C ASN A 208 -15.82 -8.77 23.58
N ASN A 209 -15.12 -9.80 23.10
CA ASN A 209 -13.67 -9.82 23.05
C ASN A 209 -13.18 -8.93 21.88
N GLU A 210 -12.48 -7.85 22.21
CA GLU A 210 -11.97 -6.90 21.21
C GLU A 210 -10.99 -7.53 20.21
N ASP A 211 -10.30 -8.61 20.56
CA ASP A 211 -9.40 -9.30 19.63
C ASP A 211 -10.19 -9.95 18.48
N HIS A 212 -11.37 -10.52 18.78
CA HIS A 212 -12.27 -11.06 17.75
C HIS A 212 -12.83 -9.95 16.87
N LEU A 213 -13.21 -8.81 17.46
CA LEU A 213 -13.66 -7.66 16.67
C LEU A 213 -12.55 -7.14 15.75
N ALA A 214 -11.34 -7.03 16.26
CA ALA A 214 -10.19 -6.56 15.50
C ALA A 214 -9.86 -7.49 14.33
N GLU A 215 -9.81 -8.80 14.58
CA GLU A 215 -9.53 -9.78 13.53
C GLU A 215 -10.68 -9.87 12.51
N ALA A 216 -11.94 -9.73 12.94
CA ALA A 216 -13.09 -9.65 12.05
C ALA A 216 -13.01 -8.45 11.09
N LEU A 217 -12.66 -7.26 11.61
CA LEU A 217 -12.50 -6.04 10.82
C LEU A 217 -11.28 -6.12 9.89
N ARG A 218 -10.16 -6.67 10.36
CA ARG A 218 -8.97 -6.91 9.51
C ARG A 218 -9.30 -7.85 8.36
N CYS A 219 -10.04 -8.93 8.59
CA CYS A 219 -10.49 -9.85 7.54
C CYS A 219 -11.51 -9.19 6.59
N LEU A 220 -12.36 -8.29 7.10
CA LEU A 220 -13.26 -7.49 6.26
C LEU A 220 -12.46 -6.61 5.29
N GLY A 221 -11.46 -5.87 5.78
CA GLY A 221 -10.61 -5.03 4.91
C GLY A 221 -9.81 -5.84 3.90
N GLN A 222 -9.28 -6.99 4.34
CA GLN A 222 -8.58 -7.94 3.47
C GLN A 222 -9.46 -8.39 2.28
N GLY A 223 -10.75 -8.63 2.49
CA GLY A 223 -11.67 -8.99 1.41
C GLY A 223 -12.19 -7.80 0.59
N LEU A 224 -12.28 -6.61 1.21
CA LEU A 224 -12.69 -5.39 0.52
C LEU A 224 -11.64 -4.92 -0.47
N HIS A 225 -10.34 -5.03 -0.17
CA HIS A 225 -9.25 -4.66 -1.06
C HIS A 225 -9.42 -5.19 -2.50
N CYS A 226 -9.53 -6.51 -2.66
CA CYS A 226 -9.72 -7.14 -3.98
C CYS A 226 -11.01 -6.69 -4.70
N LEU A 227 -12.04 -6.32 -3.94
CA LEU A 227 -13.29 -5.79 -4.50
C LEU A 227 -13.17 -4.32 -4.95
N GLU A 228 -12.37 -3.54 -4.23
CA GLU A 228 -12.09 -2.14 -4.54
C GLU A 228 -11.24 -2.01 -5.80
N ASP A 229 -10.27 -2.92 -5.96
CA ASP A 229 -9.45 -3.05 -7.18
C ASP A 229 -10.31 -3.28 -8.43
N PHE A 230 -11.52 -3.83 -8.33
CA PHE A 230 -12.35 -4.17 -9.51
C PHE A 230 -12.59 -2.95 -10.43
N GLY A 231 -12.83 -1.78 -9.86
CA GLY A 231 -13.08 -0.56 -10.65
C GLY A 231 -11.81 -0.03 -11.34
N ALA A 232 -10.66 -0.20 -10.70
CA ALA A 232 -9.38 0.38 -11.11
C ALA A 232 -8.51 -0.58 -11.94
N HIS A 233 -8.54 -1.89 -11.66
CA HIS A 233 -7.64 -2.91 -12.22
C HIS A 233 -8.36 -3.89 -13.16
N THR A 234 -9.61 -3.58 -13.52
CA THR A 234 -10.28 -4.20 -14.67
C THR A 234 -10.59 -3.15 -15.73
N ASN A 235 -10.92 -3.59 -16.93
CA ASN A 235 -11.50 -2.72 -17.96
C ASN A 235 -13.03 -2.47 -17.78
N TYR A 236 -13.61 -2.69 -16.58
CA TYR A 236 -15.05 -2.56 -16.34
C TYR A 236 -15.59 -1.17 -16.72
N THR A 237 -14.88 -0.10 -16.33
CA THR A 237 -15.29 1.29 -16.61
C THR A 237 -15.32 1.55 -18.12
N GLU A 238 -14.32 1.07 -18.85
CA GLU A 238 -14.24 1.15 -20.31
C GLU A 238 -15.38 0.38 -20.98
N LEU A 239 -15.62 -0.85 -20.54
CA LEU A 239 -16.71 -1.67 -21.07
C LEU A 239 -18.08 -1.03 -20.78
N ALA A 240 -18.28 -0.43 -19.60
CA ALA A 240 -19.50 0.30 -19.27
C ALA A 240 -19.67 1.55 -20.14
N LEU A 241 -18.61 2.31 -20.44
CA LEU A 241 -18.67 3.41 -21.40
C LEU A 241 -19.03 2.93 -22.82
N ARG A 242 -18.50 1.79 -23.25
CA ARG A 242 -18.86 1.21 -24.55
C ARG A 242 -20.34 0.81 -24.61
N GLU A 243 -20.90 0.32 -23.49
CA GLU A 243 -22.33 0.03 -23.34
C GLU A 243 -23.20 1.30 -23.42
N LEU A 244 -22.66 2.46 -23.01
CA LEU A 244 -23.31 3.77 -23.11
C LEU A 244 -23.19 4.40 -24.50
N GLY A 245 -22.53 3.74 -25.46
CA GLY A 245 -22.37 4.21 -26.84
C GLY A 245 -21.00 4.83 -27.17
N TYR A 246 -20.06 4.87 -26.21
CA TYR A 246 -18.69 5.33 -26.46
C TYR A 246 -17.84 4.23 -27.11
N HIS A 247 -18.17 3.85 -28.34
CA HIS A 247 -17.60 2.68 -29.02
C HIS A 247 -16.10 2.80 -29.40
N ASN A 248 -15.50 3.99 -29.31
CA ASN A 248 -14.08 4.18 -29.56
C ASN A 248 -13.20 4.08 -28.31
N VAL A 249 -13.80 3.96 -27.12
CA VAL A 249 -13.07 3.73 -25.86
C VAL A 249 -12.30 2.42 -25.95
N PHE A 250 -11.00 2.47 -25.73
CA PHE A 250 -10.12 1.32 -25.83
C PHE A 250 -10.45 0.28 -24.75
N PRO A 251 -10.74 -0.99 -25.12
CA PRO A 251 -11.11 -2.01 -24.14
C PRO A 251 -9.92 -2.63 -23.40
N HIS A 252 -8.69 -2.16 -23.64
CA HIS A 252 -7.45 -2.79 -23.13
C HIS A 252 -7.25 -4.25 -23.62
N THR A 253 -7.73 -4.55 -24.83
CA THR A 253 -7.52 -5.84 -25.50
C THR A 253 -7.23 -5.64 -26.98
N GLY A 254 -6.72 -6.68 -27.63
CA GLY A 254 -6.51 -6.73 -29.07
C GLY A 254 -7.82 -6.61 -29.85
N VAL A 255 -7.76 -6.03 -31.04
CA VAL A 255 -8.95 -5.70 -31.86
C VAL A 255 -9.80 -6.90 -32.31
N GLN A 256 -9.27 -8.12 -32.25
CA GLN A 256 -9.95 -9.35 -32.65
C GLN A 256 -10.40 -10.22 -31.47
N THR A 257 -10.47 -9.66 -30.25
CA THR A 257 -10.82 -10.40 -29.03
C THR A 257 -12.32 -10.42 -28.69
N GLN A 258 -13.18 -9.84 -29.54
CA GLN A 258 -14.62 -9.83 -29.26
C GLN A 258 -15.20 -11.24 -29.20
N ILE A 259 -16.08 -11.46 -28.22
CA ILE A 259 -16.83 -12.68 -28.01
C ILE A 259 -18.33 -12.43 -28.15
N ASN A 260 -19.07 -13.49 -28.44
CA ASN A 260 -20.53 -13.49 -28.37
C ASN A 260 -20.96 -13.85 -26.95
N LEU A 261 -21.29 -12.84 -26.15
CA LEU A 261 -21.80 -13.01 -24.79
C LEU A 261 -23.32 -12.88 -24.82
N HIS A 262 -24.02 -14.01 -24.68
CA HIS A 262 -25.49 -14.09 -24.65
C HIS A 262 -26.20 -13.37 -25.82
N GLY A 263 -25.64 -13.47 -27.03
CA GLY A 263 -26.20 -12.86 -28.24
C GLY A 263 -25.66 -11.45 -28.54
N LYS A 264 -24.73 -10.93 -27.72
CA LYS A 264 -24.13 -9.61 -27.88
C LYS A 264 -22.62 -9.72 -28.13
N GLN A 265 -22.14 -9.02 -29.16
CA GLN A 265 -20.71 -8.89 -29.42
C GLN A 265 -20.08 -7.90 -28.45
N VAL A 266 -19.18 -8.39 -27.60
CA VAL A 266 -18.52 -7.60 -26.55
C VAL A 266 -17.03 -7.94 -26.47
N PHE A 267 -16.22 -7.02 -25.95
CA PHE A 267 -14.85 -7.34 -25.55
C PHE A 267 -14.86 -7.97 -24.15
N PRO A 268 -13.99 -8.94 -23.85
CA PRO A 268 -13.96 -9.59 -22.55
C PRO A 268 -13.56 -8.61 -21.43
N LEU A 269 -13.99 -8.92 -20.22
CA LEU A 269 -13.52 -8.25 -19.01
C LEU A 269 -12.18 -8.85 -18.60
N VAL A 270 -11.14 -8.02 -18.60
CA VAL A 270 -9.73 -8.40 -18.37
C VAL A 270 -9.11 -7.54 -17.29
N THR A 271 -7.99 -8.02 -16.75
CA THR A 271 -7.14 -7.32 -15.78
C THR A 271 -5.68 -7.31 -16.22
N GLY A 272 -4.87 -6.50 -15.55
CA GLY A 272 -3.47 -6.27 -15.93
C GLY A 272 -2.49 -7.29 -15.36
N THR A 273 -1.41 -7.60 -16.08
CA THR A 273 -0.28 -8.38 -15.53
C THR A 273 0.59 -7.50 -14.63
N PHE A 274 0.94 -7.99 -13.45
CA PHE A 274 1.76 -7.26 -12.46
C PHE A 274 3.27 -7.40 -12.70
N GLY A 275 4.03 -6.34 -12.41
CA GLY A 275 5.50 -6.32 -12.44
C GLY A 275 6.08 -5.89 -11.09
N GLY A 276 6.54 -6.85 -10.29
CA GLY A 276 6.76 -6.64 -8.84
C GLY A 276 8.03 -5.93 -8.38
N VAL A 277 8.97 -5.56 -9.25
CA VAL A 277 10.25 -4.97 -8.79
C VAL A 277 10.09 -3.54 -8.29
N ASP A 278 9.18 -2.75 -8.87
CA ASP A 278 9.03 -1.32 -8.53
C ASP A 278 8.41 -1.12 -7.12
N PHE A 279 7.66 -2.11 -6.64
CA PHE A 279 6.98 -2.02 -5.35
C PHE A 279 7.96 -2.03 -4.17
N PHE A 280 8.90 -2.98 -4.12
CA PHE A 280 9.81 -3.08 -2.99
C PHE A 280 10.84 -1.94 -2.94
N HIS A 281 11.19 -1.37 -4.10
CA HIS A 281 11.97 -0.13 -4.15
C HIS A 281 11.22 1.04 -3.49
N SER A 282 9.90 1.14 -3.71
CA SER A 282 9.05 2.14 -3.07
C SER A 282 8.99 1.95 -1.55
N VAL A 283 8.80 0.71 -1.09
CA VAL A 283 8.82 0.36 0.35
C VAL A 283 10.13 0.77 1.03
N LEU A 284 11.27 0.50 0.38
CA LEU A 284 12.58 0.90 0.93
C LEU A 284 12.78 2.41 0.92
N GLY A 285 12.34 3.09 -0.14
CA GLY A 285 12.38 4.55 -0.24
C GLY A 285 11.59 5.19 0.90
N GLU A 286 10.33 4.81 1.07
CA GLU A 286 9.44 5.30 2.12
C GLU A 286 10.05 5.08 3.51
N ALA A 287 10.53 3.86 3.80
CA ALA A 287 11.17 3.56 5.08
C ALA A 287 12.43 4.43 5.31
N THR A 288 13.29 4.56 4.31
CA THR A 288 14.53 5.33 4.40
C THR A 288 14.27 6.81 4.62
N ASP A 289 13.31 7.38 3.89
CA ASP A 289 12.94 8.79 3.97
C ASP A 289 12.46 9.14 5.37
N HIS A 290 11.65 8.27 5.98
CA HIS A 290 11.12 8.51 7.32
C HIS A 290 12.16 8.44 8.43
N PHE A 291 13.09 7.47 8.38
CA PHE A 291 14.21 7.45 9.32
C PHE A 291 15.12 8.66 9.15
N THR A 292 15.29 9.14 7.92
CA THR A 292 16.11 10.32 7.61
C THR A 292 15.44 11.61 8.10
N GLN A 293 14.17 11.82 7.77
CA GLN A 293 13.37 12.96 8.24
C GLN A 293 13.35 13.04 9.76
N THR A 294 13.11 11.92 10.44
CA THR A 294 13.05 11.92 11.91
C THR A 294 14.40 12.23 12.56
N GLN A 295 15.52 11.81 11.97
CA GLN A 295 16.86 12.20 12.44
C GLN A 295 17.14 13.69 12.23
N VAL A 296 16.65 14.26 11.13
CA VAL A 296 16.72 15.71 10.89
C VAL A 296 15.88 16.43 11.94
N ASP A 297 14.62 16.03 12.16
CA ASP A 297 13.74 16.61 13.18
C ASP A 297 14.35 16.52 14.58
N GLU A 298 14.98 15.39 14.94
CA GLU A 298 15.71 15.25 16.20
C GLU A 298 16.84 16.29 16.31
N SER A 299 17.63 16.46 15.25
CA SER A 299 18.75 17.41 15.22
C SER A 299 18.27 18.87 15.25
N GLU A 300 17.18 19.19 14.55
CA GLU A 300 16.56 20.51 14.52
C GLU A 300 15.90 20.83 15.85
N LEU A 301 15.22 19.87 16.47
CA LEU A 301 14.60 20.03 17.78
C LEU A 301 15.66 20.17 18.88
N ALA A 302 16.78 19.46 18.78
CA ALA A 302 17.94 19.65 19.65
C ALA A 302 18.57 21.05 19.46
N GLN A 303 18.70 21.52 18.22
CA GLN A 303 19.20 22.87 17.89
C GLN A 303 18.23 23.98 18.31
N MET A 304 16.92 23.78 18.14
CA MET A 304 15.87 24.70 18.53
C MET A 304 15.75 24.79 20.06
N ASN A 305 15.85 23.66 20.77
CA ASN A 305 15.92 23.67 22.23
C ASN A 305 17.19 24.37 22.74
N ALA A 306 18.32 24.19 22.06
CA ALA A 306 19.55 24.94 22.36
C ALA A 306 19.37 26.46 22.08
N THR A 307 18.67 26.81 21.00
CA THR A 307 18.39 28.21 20.63
C THR A 307 17.39 28.87 21.58
N LEU A 308 16.36 28.15 22.01
CA LEU A 308 15.38 28.60 23.01
C LEU A 308 16.03 28.72 24.40
N GLN A 309 16.92 27.81 24.80
CA GLN A 309 17.74 27.98 26.00
C GLN A 309 18.61 29.24 25.92
N ASN A 310 19.19 29.53 24.75
CA ASN A 310 19.96 30.75 24.53
C ASN A 310 19.09 32.03 24.51
N ALA A 311 17.84 31.94 24.03
CA ALA A 311 16.89 33.05 23.99
C ALA A 311 16.21 33.35 25.34
N THR A 312 16.30 32.45 26.33
CA THR A 312 15.69 32.62 27.66
C THR A 312 16.71 32.99 28.76
N CYS A 313 17.94 33.34 28.40
CA CYS A 313 18.97 33.71 29.36
C CYS A 313 18.91 35.19 29.77
N ASP A 314 17.97 35.52 30.65
CA ASP A 314 18.07 36.68 31.56
C ASP A 314 17.54 36.30 32.95
N ASN A 315 18.20 35.34 33.61
CA ASN A 315 18.53 35.38 35.04
C ASN A 315 19.13 34.05 35.55
N LYS A 316 20.37 34.15 36.06
CA LYS A 316 21.00 33.37 37.14
C LYS A 316 20.62 31.89 37.30
N THR A 317 21.47 30.99 36.81
CA THR A 317 22.52 30.27 37.59
C THR A 317 23.15 29.19 36.70
N LYS A 318 24.48 29.25 36.60
CA LYS A 318 25.30 28.26 35.89
C LYS A 318 25.27 26.92 36.62
N ARG A 319 24.76 25.87 35.98
CA ARG A 319 25.24 24.49 36.16
C ARG A 319 25.28 23.81 34.78
N GLY A 320 26.36 23.05 34.58
CA GLY A 320 26.87 22.61 33.28
C GLY A 320 25.88 21.86 32.38
N GLY A 321 26.16 21.96 31.08
CA GLY A 321 25.27 21.54 30.01
C GLY A 321 25.16 20.03 29.80
N GLU A 322 24.01 19.68 29.26
CA GLU A 322 23.73 18.50 28.47
C GLU A 322 22.72 18.97 27.42
N GLY A 323 22.99 18.71 26.14
CA GLY A 323 22.01 18.96 25.08
C GLY A 323 20.73 18.18 25.40
N SER A 324 19.56 18.74 25.08
CA SER A 324 18.28 18.13 25.42
C SER A 324 18.12 16.78 24.72
N ASP A 325 18.52 15.70 25.37
CA ASP A 325 18.30 14.31 24.95
C ASP A 325 16.79 14.11 24.72
N PRO A 326 16.31 13.60 23.56
CA PRO A 326 14.91 13.27 23.32
C PRO A 326 14.26 12.47 24.45
N THR A 327 15.06 11.65 25.14
CA THR A 327 14.66 10.89 26.32
C THR A 327 14.29 11.80 27.48
N SER A 328 15.09 12.82 27.77
CA SER A 328 14.81 13.79 28.84
C SER A 328 13.55 14.61 28.52
N SER A 329 13.35 14.96 27.25
CA SER A 329 12.19 15.69 26.75
C SER A 329 10.90 14.87 26.85
N LEU A 330 10.96 13.59 26.48
CA LEU A 330 9.85 12.64 26.60
C LEU A 330 9.56 12.31 28.07
N CYS A 331 10.58 12.03 28.88
CA CYS A 331 10.41 11.72 30.30
C CYS A 331 9.80 12.89 31.07
N SER A 332 10.16 14.13 30.72
CA SER A 332 9.55 15.34 31.27
C SER A 332 8.07 15.45 30.88
N ALA A 333 7.74 15.19 29.61
CA ALA A 333 6.36 15.25 29.12
C ALA A 333 5.48 14.13 29.71
N LEU A 334 6.00 12.91 29.80
CA LEU A 334 5.32 11.79 30.46
C LEU A 334 5.17 12.04 31.96
N GLY A 335 6.18 12.57 32.64
CA GLY A 335 6.14 12.85 34.08
C GLY A 335 5.09 13.88 34.51
N GLN A 336 4.58 14.69 33.56
CA GLN A 336 3.46 15.60 33.79
C GLN A 336 2.09 14.89 33.80
N ILE A 337 2.03 13.63 33.37
CA ILE A 337 0.81 12.84 33.30
C ILE A 337 0.71 11.90 34.52
N PRO A 338 -0.36 11.98 35.33
CA PRO A 338 -0.56 11.04 36.43
C PRO A 338 -0.68 9.59 35.92
N GLY A 339 0.07 8.66 36.51
CA GLY A 339 0.00 7.22 36.20
C GLY A 339 1.00 6.72 35.15
N THR A 340 1.85 7.58 34.58
CA THR A 340 2.84 7.22 33.54
C THR A 340 4.26 6.98 34.09
N GLY A 341 4.47 7.01 35.42
CA GLY A 341 5.79 6.86 36.03
C GLY A 341 6.50 5.55 35.67
N GLY A 342 5.75 4.47 35.43
CA GLY A 342 6.31 3.21 34.91
C GLY A 342 6.85 3.31 33.47
N LEU A 343 6.22 4.14 32.63
CA LEU A 343 6.64 4.36 31.24
C LEU A 343 7.99 5.11 31.18
N VAL A 344 8.25 6.01 32.12
CA VAL A 344 9.55 6.70 32.21
C VAL A 344 10.70 5.71 32.46
N GLN A 345 10.50 4.74 33.35
CA GLN A 345 11.52 3.72 33.65
C GLN A 345 11.73 2.77 32.45
N GLU A 346 10.65 2.38 31.78
CA GLU A 346 10.69 1.56 30.57
C GLU A 346 11.45 2.28 29.44
N ALA A 347 11.17 3.57 29.21
CA ALA A 347 11.86 4.39 28.22
C ALA A 347 13.38 4.43 28.43
N LEU A 348 13.84 4.63 29.67
CA LEU A 348 15.28 4.65 30.00
C LEU A 348 15.94 3.29 29.74
N ARG A 349 15.26 2.18 30.05
CA ARG A 349 15.77 0.83 29.78
C ARG A 349 15.89 0.56 28.28
N LEU A 350 14.87 0.94 27.52
CA LEU A 350 14.87 0.77 26.07
C LEU A 350 15.96 1.60 25.40
N LYS A 351 16.17 2.84 25.89
CA LYS A 351 17.31 3.66 25.45
C LYS A 351 18.64 2.99 25.70
N ALA A 352 18.89 2.48 26.91
CA ALA A 352 20.15 1.80 27.20
C ALA A 352 20.41 0.63 26.24
N SER A 353 19.37 -0.15 25.92
CA SER A 353 19.48 -1.26 24.95
C SER A 353 19.72 -0.78 23.51
N SER A 354 19.11 0.34 23.10
CA SER A 354 19.33 0.95 21.79
C SER A 354 20.75 1.50 21.66
N ASP A 355 21.22 2.23 22.67
CA ASP A 355 22.57 2.82 22.71
C ASP A 355 23.66 1.74 22.69
N GLU A 356 23.42 0.61 23.37
CA GLU A 356 24.32 -0.56 23.31
C GLU A 356 24.42 -1.14 21.88
N GLN A 357 23.28 -1.27 21.19
CA GLN A 357 23.27 -1.73 19.80
C GLN A 357 23.96 -0.71 18.88
N ALA A 358 23.73 0.58 19.05
CA ALA A 358 24.39 1.63 18.28
C ALA A 358 25.92 1.56 18.45
N ALA A 359 26.40 1.39 19.68
CA ALA A 359 27.82 1.21 19.97
C ALA A 359 28.38 -0.08 19.33
N ALA A 360 27.61 -1.17 19.31
CA ALA A 360 27.99 -2.42 18.65
C ALA A 360 28.12 -2.26 17.12
N ASN A 361 27.20 -1.50 16.51
CA ASN A 361 27.24 -1.20 15.07
C ASN A 361 28.50 -0.38 14.72
N SER A 362 28.83 0.65 15.52
CA SER A 362 30.04 1.47 15.30
C SER A 362 31.33 0.66 15.41
N ARG A 363 31.40 -0.32 16.33
CA ARG A 363 32.56 -1.22 16.50
C ARG A 363 32.72 -2.20 15.35
N SER A 364 31.63 -2.60 14.72
CA SER A 364 31.62 -3.53 13.59
C SER A 364 31.98 -2.86 12.24
N GLY A 365 32.42 -1.60 12.26
CA GLY A 365 32.80 -0.87 11.05
C GLY A 365 31.60 -0.34 10.24
N TYR A 366 30.42 -0.28 10.86
CA TYR A 366 29.22 0.31 10.26
C TYR A 366 29.32 1.84 10.29
N SER A 367 30.24 2.39 9.50
CA SER A 367 30.34 3.82 9.25
C SER A 367 29.46 4.16 8.04
N SER A 368 28.62 5.18 8.17
CA SER A 368 27.73 5.74 7.14
C SER A 368 28.48 6.38 5.93
N SER A 369 29.68 5.93 5.61
CA SER A 369 30.56 6.55 4.62
C SER A 369 30.93 5.57 3.50
N ARG A 370 30.38 5.84 2.30
CA ARG A 370 30.93 5.54 0.97
C ARG A 370 32.25 4.75 0.98
N ALA A 371 32.17 3.43 0.84
CA ALA A 371 33.29 2.63 0.37
C ALA A 371 32.75 1.47 -0.45
N GLU A 372 33.13 1.41 -1.73
CA GLU A 372 32.98 0.23 -2.56
C GLU A 372 34.02 -0.82 -2.14
N PRO A 373 33.63 -2.10 -2.04
CA PRO A 373 34.52 -3.19 -2.34
C PRO A 373 33.99 -3.95 -3.56
N SER A 374 34.82 -4.00 -4.61
CA SER A 374 34.67 -4.92 -5.73
C SER A 374 34.67 -6.37 -5.22
N PHE A 375 33.74 -7.18 -5.71
CA PHE A 375 33.74 -8.63 -5.51
C PHE A 375 33.56 -9.34 -6.85
N ASP A 376 34.63 -9.98 -7.33
CA ASP A 376 34.56 -10.97 -8.39
C ASP A 376 34.10 -12.30 -7.79
N ALA A 377 32.92 -12.77 -8.20
CA ALA A 377 32.44 -14.09 -7.83
C ALA A 377 33.28 -15.20 -8.51
N PRO A 378 33.52 -16.36 -7.86
CA PRO A 378 34.20 -17.48 -8.49
C PRO A 378 33.40 -18.02 -9.70
N PRO A 379 34.05 -18.51 -10.77
CA PRO A 379 33.34 -19.02 -11.95
C PRO A 379 32.53 -20.28 -11.59
N GLY A 380 31.20 -20.20 -11.64
CA GLY A 380 30.31 -21.38 -11.60
C GLY A 380 29.20 -21.42 -10.52
N SER A 381 28.97 -20.39 -9.71
CA SER A 381 27.88 -20.41 -8.73
C SER A 381 26.51 -20.07 -9.33
N VAL A 382 25.61 -21.06 -9.39
CA VAL A 382 24.19 -20.91 -9.75
C VAL A 382 23.31 -20.79 -8.50
N GLY A 383 22.65 -19.63 -8.36
CA GLY A 383 21.35 -19.36 -7.74
C GLY A 383 20.91 -20.12 -6.47
N GLY A 384 21.02 -19.44 -5.33
CA GLY A 384 20.21 -19.64 -4.12
C GLY A 384 20.30 -18.39 -3.24
N PRO A 385 19.28 -18.04 -2.45
CA PRO A 385 19.36 -16.91 -1.53
C PRO A 385 20.52 -17.13 -0.54
N PRO A 386 21.25 -16.08 -0.12
CA PRO A 386 22.27 -16.23 0.90
C PRO A 386 21.64 -16.83 2.16
N GLY A 387 22.27 -17.86 2.72
CA GLY A 387 21.92 -18.38 4.04
C GLY A 387 22.02 -17.31 5.13
N PRO A 388 21.59 -17.60 6.36
CA PRO A 388 21.47 -16.63 7.46
C PRO A 388 22.78 -15.93 7.86
N ASP A 389 23.92 -16.36 7.33
CA ASP A 389 25.24 -15.86 7.67
C ASP A 389 25.91 -15.13 6.49
N ILE A 390 25.62 -13.83 6.37
CA ILE A 390 26.53 -12.91 5.68
C ILE A 390 27.66 -12.59 6.68
N PRO A 391 28.94 -12.92 6.39
CA PRO A 391 30.03 -12.68 7.34
C PRO A 391 30.13 -11.19 7.70
N GLY A 392 29.89 -10.85 8.97
CA GLY A 392 30.12 -9.51 9.53
C GLY A 392 28.87 -8.68 9.88
N THR A 393 27.65 -9.17 9.63
CA THR A 393 26.42 -8.46 10.02
C THR A 393 25.48 -9.41 10.78
N ASN A 394 25.30 -9.20 12.09
CA ASN A 394 24.28 -9.91 12.88
C ASN A 394 22.89 -9.32 12.59
N THR A 395 22.41 -9.49 11.35
CA THR A 395 21.16 -8.93 10.79
C THR A 395 20.06 -9.98 10.67
N ASP A 396 20.19 -11.11 11.38
CA ASP A 396 19.18 -12.16 11.41
C ASP A 396 17.86 -11.63 11.99
N PRO A 397 16.75 -11.62 11.22
CA PRO A 397 15.43 -11.23 11.68
C PRO A 397 15.02 -11.85 13.02
N ALA A 398 15.38 -13.12 13.27
CA ALA A 398 15.06 -13.83 14.50
C ALA A 398 15.72 -13.22 15.75
N THR A 399 16.86 -12.54 15.58
CA THR A 399 17.57 -11.84 16.66
C THR A 399 17.11 -10.40 16.84
N ILE A 400 16.54 -9.78 15.79
CA ILE A 400 16.10 -8.40 15.79
C ILE A 400 14.69 -8.26 16.35
N VAL A 401 13.76 -9.13 15.96
CA VAL A 401 12.34 -9.07 16.39
C VAL A 401 12.21 -8.97 17.92
N PRO A 402 12.88 -9.81 18.74
CA PRO A 402 12.79 -9.72 20.21
C PRO A 402 13.35 -8.42 20.79
N LYS A 403 14.21 -7.71 20.05
CA LYS A 403 14.81 -6.43 20.48
C LYS A 403 13.94 -5.23 20.11
N ILE A 404 13.25 -5.28 18.98
CA ILE A 404 12.38 -4.18 18.53
C ILE A 404 10.96 -4.27 19.09
N TYR A 405 10.44 -5.47 19.39
CA TYR A 405 9.09 -5.67 19.93
C TYR A 405 8.84 -4.84 21.20
N PRO A 406 9.74 -4.82 22.22
CA PRO A 406 9.51 -4.02 23.43
C PRO A 406 9.45 -2.51 23.16
N ILE A 407 10.16 -2.02 22.13
CA ILE A 407 10.13 -0.61 21.72
C ILE A 407 8.76 -0.25 21.14
N LEU A 408 8.25 -1.12 20.26
CA LEU A 408 6.92 -0.98 19.65
C LEU A 408 5.80 -1.11 20.69
N GLU A 409 5.92 -2.06 21.61
CA GLU A 409 4.95 -2.26 22.69
C GLU A 409 4.91 -1.07 23.65
N PHE A 410 6.08 -0.55 24.03
CA PHE A 410 6.19 0.66 24.86
C PHE A 410 5.45 1.84 24.24
N ARG A 411 5.64 2.06 22.94
CA ARG A 411 4.93 3.10 22.22
C ARG A 411 3.42 2.92 22.31
N ASP A 412 2.93 1.73 22.00
CA ASP A 412 1.49 1.45 22.01
C ASP A 412 0.90 1.64 23.41
N LYS A 413 1.63 1.26 24.48
CA LYS A 413 1.26 1.56 25.87
C LYS A 413 1.17 3.07 26.11
N VAL A 414 2.13 3.85 25.63
CA VAL A 414 2.13 5.32 25.78
C VAL A 414 0.92 5.94 25.06
N VAL A 415 0.69 5.60 23.78
CA VAL A 415 -0.43 6.14 22.98
C VAL A 415 -1.78 5.74 23.57
N LYS A 416 -1.95 4.49 24.02
CA LYS A 416 -3.17 4.03 24.71
C LYS A 416 -3.38 4.76 26.03
N SER A 417 -2.33 4.97 26.81
CA SER A 417 -2.39 5.71 28.08
C SER A 417 -2.79 7.16 27.87
N ILE A 418 -2.22 7.82 26.86
CA ILE A 418 -2.60 9.19 26.48
C ILE A 418 -4.08 9.22 26.06
N SER A 419 -4.48 8.35 25.13
CA SER A 419 -5.86 8.28 24.60
C SER A 419 -6.92 8.07 25.69
N ALA A 420 -6.62 7.24 26.70
CA ALA A 420 -7.51 7.01 27.83
C ALA A 420 -7.74 8.28 28.68
N ILE A 421 -6.76 9.18 28.74
CA ILE A 421 -6.80 10.42 29.50
C ILE A 421 -7.54 11.52 28.73
N ILE A 422 -7.44 11.54 27.38
CA ILE A 422 -8.18 12.46 26.50
C ILE A 422 -9.68 12.42 26.79
N SER A 423 -10.21 11.23 27.04
CA SER A 423 -11.65 11.03 27.31
C SER A 423 -12.18 11.73 28.56
N LYS A 424 -11.30 12.28 29.41
CA LYS A 424 -11.65 12.81 30.74
C LYS A 424 -11.45 14.32 30.91
N ILE A 425 -10.67 15.00 30.06
CA ILE A 425 -10.34 16.43 30.25
C ILE A 425 -10.26 17.17 28.89
N PRO A 426 -11.26 17.99 28.53
CA PRO A 426 -11.20 18.89 27.36
C PRO A 426 -10.12 19.97 27.53
N GLY A 427 -9.39 20.35 26.47
CA GLY A 427 -8.39 21.45 26.50
C GLY A 427 -6.93 21.02 26.55
N LEU A 428 -6.61 19.72 26.43
CA LEU A 428 -5.25 19.18 26.40
C LEU A 428 -4.73 18.87 24.99
N GLU A 429 -5.46 19.24 23.93
CA GLU A 429 -5.22 18.82 22.55
C GLU A 429 -3.78 19.12 22.09
N LYS A 430 -3.31 20.35 22.38
CA LYS A 430 -1.94 20.78 22.03
C LYS A 430 -0.84 20.03 22.78
N LEU A 431 -1.08 19.65 24.05
CA LEU A 431 -0.14 18.85 24.83
C LEU A 431 -0.08 17.42 24.29
N ILE A 432 -1.21 16.87 23.88
CA ILE A 432 -1.32 15.52 23.29
C ILE A 432 -0.58 15.45 21.95
N GLU A 433 -0.76 16.45 21.09
CA GLU A 433 -0.01 16.55 19.82
C GLU A 433 1.49 16.58 20.09
N THR A 434 1.93 17.43 21.01
CA THR A 434 3.35 17.55 21.41
C THR A 434 3.92 16.23 21.95
N ILE A 435 3.14 15.51 22.76
CA ILE A 435 3.59 14.22 23.31
C ILE A 435 3.63 13.15 22.22
N THR A 436 2.64 13.11 21.34
CA THR A 436 2.57 12.14 20.23
C THR A 436 3.76 12.31 19.28
N GLU A 437 4.11 13.55 18.95
CA GLU A 437 5.29 13.90 18.15
C GLU A 437 6.59 13.45 18.84
N ARG A 438 6.78 13.79 20.13
CA ARG A 438 7.97 13.40 20.90
C ARG A 438 8.12 11.89 21.06
N VAL A 439 7.02 11.17 21.31
CA VAL A 439 6.99 9.71 21.40
C VAL A 439 7.41 9.10 20.06
N THR A 440 6.93 9.67 18.96
CA THR A 440 7.27 9.21 17.60
C THR A 440 8.76 9.36 17.34
N ILE A 441 9.33 10.56 17.56
CA ILE A 441 10.77 10.82 17.40
C ILE A 441 11.59 9.87 18.28
N PHE A 442 11.22 9.74 19.55
CA PHE A 442 11.93 8.86 20.49
C PHE A 442 11.92 7.40 20.02
N VAL A 443 10.77 6.88 19.60
CA VAL A 443 10.65 5.49 19.14
C VAL A 443 11.48 5.25 17.88
N PHE A 444 11.48 6.19 16.92
CA PHE A 444 12.35 6.09 15.75
C PHE A 444 13.84 6.09 16.11
N ALA A 445 14.27 6.95 17.03
CA ALA A 445 15.63 6.97 17.52
C ALA A 445 16.02 5.64 18.21
N LEU A 446 15.08 5.01 18.91
CA LEU A 446 15.30 3.68 19.50
C LEU A 446 15.36 2.55 18.45
N LEU A 447 14.57 2.64 17.38
CA LEU A 447 14.54 1.61 16.33
C LEU A 447 15.74 1.73 15.37
N ALA A 448 16.25 2.93 15.13
CA ALA A 448 17.23 3.20 14.08
C ALA A 448 18.48 2.29 14.15
N PRO A 449 19.11 2.03 15.32
CA PRO A 449 20.25 1.13 15.40
C PRO A 449 19.96 -0.32 15.00
N PHE A 450 18.70 -0.76 15.08
CA PHE A 450 18.28 -2.10 14.68
C PHE A 450 17.87 -2.15 13.20
N ILE A 451 17.17 -1.12 12.72
CA ILE A 451 16.51 -1.13 11.41
C ILE A 451 17.40 -0.60 10.28
N MET A 452 18.24 0.42 10.53
CA MET A 452 19.12 0.99 9.49
C MET A 452 20.10 -0.05 8.89
N PRO A 453 20.71 -0.96 9.68
CA PRO A 453 21.45 -2.10 9.15
C PRO A 453 20.68 -2.93 8.12
N ILE A 454 19.40 -3.18 8.39
CA ILE A 454 18.52 -3.99 7.54
C ILE A 454 18.22 -3.25 6.24
N ILE A 455 17.81 -1.98 6.34
CA ILE A 455 17.49 -1.12 5.18
C ILE A 455 18.69 -1.07 4.22
N ASN A 456 19.89 -0.83 4.74
CA ASN A 456 21.08 -0.70 3.90
C ASN A 456 21.50 -2.03 3.26
N THR A 457 21.38 -3.15 3.99
CA THR A 457 21.64 -4.49 3.42
C THR A 457 20.65 -4.83 2.32
N ALA A 458 19.35 -4.64 2.56
CA ALA A 458 18.30 -4.87 1.57
C ALA A 458 18.48 -3.96 0.34
N SER A 459 18.78 -2.67 0.56
CA SER A 459 19.05 -1.70 -0.51
C SER A 459 20.25 -2.09 -1.37
N LYS A 460 21.31 -2.65 -0.77
CA LYS A 460 22.47 -3.15 -1.52
C LYS A 460 22.10 -4.37 -2.36
N GLN A 461 21.38 -5.33 -1.79
CA GLN A 461 20.97 -6.56 -2.48
C GLN A 461 20.07 -6.28 -3.70
N LEU A 462 19.24 -5.24 -3.65
CA LEU A 462 18.41 -4.85 -4.79
C LEU A 462 19.17 -4.11 -5.90
N LYS A 463 20.12 -3.22 -5.53
CA LYS A 463 20.90 -2.45 -6.52
C LYS A 463 21.69 -3.34 -7.47
N GLU A 464 22.05 -4.53 -7.04
CA GLU A 464 22.80 -5.52 -7.84
C GLU A 464 21.91 -6.27 -8.86
N GLY A 465 20.58 -6.06 -8.87
CA GLY A 465 19.63 -6.82 -9.70
C GLY A 465 18.63 -6.02 -10.57
N SER A 466 18.67 -4.69 -10.57
CA SER A 466 17.56 -3.86 -11.11
C SER A 466 17.48 -3.76 -12.64
N SER A 467 18.47 -4.22 -13.41
CA SER A 467 18.51 -4.03 -14.86
C SER A 467 17.72 -5.06 -15.68
N ALA A 468 17.46 -6.26 -15.14
CA ALA A 468 16.84 -7.35 -15.92
C ALA A 468 15.30 -7.23 -16.04
N VAL A 469 14.63 -6.63 -15.05
CA VAL A 469 13.15 -6.62 -15.00
C VAL A 469 12.53 -5.51 -15.84
N VAL A 470 13.20 -4.35 -15.92
CA VAL A 470 12.73 -3.19 -16.71
C VAL A 470 12.65 -3.51 -18.20
N GLU A 471 13.58 -4.30 -18.75
CA GLU A 471 13.56 -4.68 -20.16
C GLU A 471 12.47 -5.70 -20.51
N SER A 472 12.04 -6.53 -19.55
CA SER A 472 10.93 -7.48 -19.75
C SER A 472 9.59 -6.76 -19.74
N ALA A 473 9.35 -5.87 -18.75
CA ALA A 473 8.13 -5.08 -18.64
C ALA A 473 7.87 -4.23 -19.90
N ALA A 474 8.93 -3.59 -20.43
CA ALA A 474 8.83 -2.77 -21.65
C ALA A 474 8.46 -3.57 -22.91
N LYS A 475 8.77 -4.88 -22.98
CA LYS A 475 8.43 -5.73 -24.14
C LYS A 475 6.95 -6.13 -24.17
N HIS A 476 6.35 -6.32 -23.00
CA HIS A 476 4.95 -6.78 -22.88
C HIS A 476 3.94 -5.63 -22.75
N GLN A 477 4.39 -4.44 -22.34
CA GLN A 477 3.54 -3.25 -22.17
C GLN A 477 2.63 -2.92 -23.36
N PHE A 478 3.09 -3.21 -24.59
CA PHE A 478 2.33 -2.92 -25.81
C PHE A 478 1.69 -4.16 -26.46
N GLU A 479 1.64 -5.31 -25.80
CA GLU A 479 1.16 -6.57 -26.38
C GLU A 479 -0.26 -6.45 -26.97
N VAL A 480 -1.17 -5.76 -26.27
CA VAL A 480 -2.55 -5.54 -26.75
C VAL A 480 -2.65 -4.71 -28.02
N TRP A 481 -1.60 -3.96 -28.39
CA TRP A 481 -1.51 -3.25 -29.67
C TRP A 481 -0.76 -4.00 -30.76
N THR A 482 0.12 -4.94 -30.41
CA THR A 482 0.95 -5.69 -31.38
C THR A 482 0.37 -7.06 -31.71
N ASN A 483 -0.40 -7.65 -30.80
CA ASN A 483 -1.12 -8.91 -30.97
C ASN A 483 -2.64 -8.65 -30.98
N PRO A 484 -3.32 -8.80 -32.14
CA PRO A 484 -4.76 -8.53 -32.24
C PRO A 484 -5.64 -9.48 -31.41
N GLN A 485 -5.09 -10.58 -30.91
CA GLN A 485 -5.77 -11.58 -30.08
C GLN A 485 -5.40 -11.48 -28.58
N SER A 486 -4.54 -10.53 -28.19
CA SER A 486 -4.12 -10.43 -26.79
C SER A 486 -5.25 -9.94 -25.88
N THR A 487 -5.41 -10.61 -24.75
CA THR A 487 -6.37 -10.26 -23.69
C THR A 487 -5.65 -9.95 -22.38
N ASP A 488 -4.36 -9.67 -22.47
CA ASP A 488 -3.45 -9.58 -21.34
C ASP A 488 -2.73 -8.23 -21.36
N PRO A 489 -3.45 -7.13 -21.06
CA PRO A 489 -2.81 -5.83 -20.87
C PRO A 489 -1.87 -5.88 -19.67
N THR A 490 -0.91 -4.96 -19.60
CA THR A 490 -0.14 -4.76 -18.37
C THR A 490 -0.92 -3.95 -17.36
N HIS A 491 -0.65 -4.17 -16.08
CA HIS A 491 -1.23 -3.40 -14.98
C HIS A 491 -0.98 -1.90 -15.18
N SER A 492 0.26 -1.50 -15.48
CA SER A 492 0.65 -0.10 -15.70
C SER A 492 -0.14 0.64 -16.78
N MET A 493 -0.67 -0.06 -17.79
CA MET A 493 -1.44 0.54 -18.87
C MET A 493 -2.94 0.52 -18.60
N LEU A 494 -3.44 -0.45 -17.85
CA LEU A 494 -4.86 -0.65 -17.59
C LEU A 494 -5.33 0.10 -16.34
N SER A 495 -4.46 0.28 -15.34
CA SER A 495 -4.88 0.73 -14.01
C SER A 495 -5.32 2.20 -13.99
N LYS A 496 -6.20 2.51 -13.04
CA LYS A 496 -6.75 3.86 -12.83
C LYS A 496 -6.31 4.47 -11.50
N ASP A 497 -5.26 3.94 -10.88
CA ASP A 497 -4.84 4.35 -9.53
C ASP A 497 -4.29 5.78 -9.50
N HIS A 498 -3.57 6.15 -10.56
CA HIS A 498 -2.96 7.46 -10.63
C HIS A 498 -4.03 8.54 -10.85
N PHE A 499 -4.07 9.55 -9.99
CA PHE A 499 -5.10 10.61 -9.98
C PHE A 499 -5.16 11.45 -11.27
N SER A 500 -4.09 11.44 -12.06
CA SER A 500 -4.09 12.09 -13.38
C SER A 500 -4.94 11.32 -14.39
N ASN A 501 -5.14 10.01 -14.23
CA ASN A 501 -5.99 9.22 -15.13
C ASN A 501 -7.44 9.70 -15.01
N ILE A 502 -8.06 10.10 -16.13
CA ILE A 502 -9.43 10.62 -16.12
C ILE A 502 -10.47 9.62 -15.61
N LEU A 503 -10.15 8.32 -15.65
CA LEU A 503 -11.00 7.25 -15.15
C LEU A 503 -10.78 6.91 -13.67
N ASN A 504 -9.83 7.57 -12.97
CA ASN A 504 -9.64 7.39 -11.51
C ASN A 504 -10.93 7.67 -10.73
N GLN A 505 -11.59 8.80 -11.02
CA GLN A 505 -12.82 9.18 -10.34
C GLN A 505 -13.96 8.15 -10.51
N PRO A 506 -14.39 7.77 -11.73
CA PRO A 506 -15.46 6.79 -11.88
C PRO A 506 -15.06 5.40 -11.36
N ALA A 507 -13.78 5.01 -11.46
CA ALA A 507 -13.29 3.75 -10.91
C ALA A 507 -13.42 3.71 -9.37
N GLY A 508 -12.93 4.74 -8.67
CA GLY A 508 -13.07 4.85 -7.21
C GLY A 508 -14.53 4.91 -6.76
N GLN A 509 -15.40 5.61 -7.51
CA GLN A 509 -16.83 5.62 -7.22
C GLN A 509 -17.51 4.26 -7.44
N VAL A 510 -17.04 3.44 -8.38
CA VAL A 510 -17.48 2.04 -8.52
C VAL A 510 -17.06 1.22 -7.30
N ALA A 511 -15.82 1.37 -6.83
CA ALA A 511 -15.35 0.72 -5.61
C ALA A 511 -16.20 1.11 -4.39
N VAL A 512 -16.54 2.39 -4.22
CA VAL A 512 -17.46 2.85 -3.17
C VAL A 512 -18.84 2.20 -3.28
N ALA A 513 -19.39 2.08 -4.50
CA ALA A 513 -20.68 1.42 -4.70
C ALA A 513 -20.63 -0.08 -4.34
N ILE A 514 -19.51 -0.75 -4.61
CA ILE A 514 -19.27 -2.15 -4.20
C ILE A 514 -19.18 -2.24 -2.68
N LEU A 515 -18.37 -1.39 -2.03
CA LEU A 515 -18.21 -1.34 -0.57
C LEU A 515 -19.56 -1.13 0.14
N GLN A 516 -20.36 -0.17 -0.33
CA GLN A 516 -21.68 0.13 0.22
C GLN A 516 -22.67 -1.03 0.06
N TYR A 517 -22.48 -1.89 -0.94
CA TYR A 517 -23.27 -3.10 -1.13
C TYR A 517 -22.77 -4.26 -0.25
N VAL A 518 -21.46 -4.48 -0.19
CA VAL A 518 -20.85 -5.67 0.40
C VAL A 518 -20.69 -5.57 1.92
N ALA A 519 -20.14 -4.47 2.44
CA ALA A 519 -19.82 -4.34 3.86
C ALA A 519 -21.05 -4.54 4.77
N PRO A 520 -22.23 -3.94 4.49
CA PRO A 520 -23.44 -4.18 5.29
C PRO A 520 -23.87 -5.64 5.36
N ARG A 521 -23.70 -6.41 4.27
CA ARG A 521 -24.10 -7.82 4.21
C ARG A 521 -23.21 -8.70 5.07
N VAL A 522 -21.90 -8.48 4.99
CA VAL A 522 -20.92 -9.16 5.84
C VAL A 522 -21.19 -8.85 7.32
N ILE A 523 -21.37 -7.57 7.66
CA ILE A 523 -21.61 -7.10 9.03
C ILE A 523 -22.96 -7.61 9.56
N TYR A 524 -24.00 -7.62 8.73
CA TYR A 524 -25.31 -8.16 9.10
C TYR A 524 -25.20 -9.63 9.53
N ALA A 525 -24.38 -10.42 8.83
CA ALA A 525 -24.15 -11.83 9.14
C ALA A 525 -23.40 -12.07 10.47
N TRP A 526 -22.77 -11.04 11.05
CA TRP A 526 -22.16 -11.12 12.38
C TRP A 526 -23.24 -11.22 13.47
N ASP A 527 -24.32 -10.46 13.32
CA ASP A 527 -25.43 -10.43 14.28
C ASP A 527 -26.51 -11.49 14.01
N HIS A 528 -26.56 -12.04 12.80
CA HIS A 528 -27.59 -12.98 12.35
C HIS A 528 -26.96 -14.34 12.03
N THR A 529 -26.80 -15.15 13.07
CA THR A 529 -26.17 -16.48 12.98
C THR A 529 -27.02 -17.49 12.23
N ASP A 530 -28.32 -17.21 12.08
CA ASP A 530 -29.30 -17.98 11.30
C ASP A 530 -29.15 -17.80 9.78
N VAL A 531 -28.46 -16.75 9.32
CA VAL A 531 -28.18 -16.54 7.90
C VAL A 531 -27.06 -17.47 7.43
N PRO A 532 -27.26 -18.28 6.37
CA PRO A 532 -26.20 -19.11 5.80
C PRO A 532 -25.04 -18.26 5.29
N VAL A 533 -23.81 -18.60 5.70
CA VAL A 533 -22.60 -17.87 5.29
C VAL A 533 -22.46 -17.86 3.78
N ASP A 534 -22.64 -19.02 3.12
CA ASP A 534 -22.53 -19.14 1.67
C ASP A 534 -23.48 -18.21 0.90
N GLN A 535 -24.67 -17.94 1.44
CA GLN A 535 -25.60 -17.00 0.83
C GLN A 535 -25.02 -15.58 0.82
N VAL A 536 -24.47 -15.14 1.96
CA VAL A 536 -23.82 -13.82 2.09
C VAL A 536 -22.61 -13.73 1.17
N LEU A 537 -21.78 -14.78 1.15
CA LEU A 537 -20.60 -14.84 0.29
C LEU A 537 -20.94 -14.78 -1.19
N ASN A 538 -21.99 -15.49 -1.64
CA ASN A 538 -22.47 -15.45 -3.02
C ASN A 538 -23.03 -14.08 -3.41
N ASP A 539 -23.73 -13.40 -2.48
CA ASP A 539 -24.15 -12.02 -2.70
C ASP A 539 -22.93 -11.10 -2.87
N CYS A 540 -21.90 -11.25 -2.02
CA CYS A 540 -20.68 -10.45 -2.09
C CYS A 540 -19.95 -10.60 -3.42
N ILE A 541 -19.75 -11.83 -3.91
CA ILE A 541 -19.04 -12.05 -5.19
C ILE A 541 -19.90 -11.72 -6.43
N SER A 542 -21.21 -11.53 -6.27
CA SER A 542 -22.09 -11.15 -7.39
C SER A 542 -21.73 -9.79 -8.01
N VAL A 543 -20.94 -8.97 -7.32
CA VAL A 543 -20.44 -7.69 -7.86
C VAL A 543 -19.49 -7.89 -9.04
N PHE A 544 -18.82 -9.04 -9.15
CA PHE A 544 -18.02 -9.39 -10.33
C PHE A 544 -18.92 -9.79 -11.48
N HIS A 545 -19.01 -8.89 -12.46
CA HIS A 545 -19.81 -9.11 -13.66
C HIS A 545 -19.32 -8.27 -14.83
N HIS A 546 -19.61 -8.74 -16.05
CA HIS A 546 -19.46 -7.92 -17.24
C HIS A 546 -20.65 -6.96 -17.38
N PRO A 547 -20.44 -5.65 -17.64
CA PRO A 547 -21.52 -4.65 -17.69
C PRO A 547 -22.58 -4.89 -18.77
N ALA A 548 -22.27 -5.70 -19.80
CA ALA A 548 -23.19 -6.03 -20.89
C ALA A 548 -24.27 -7.04 -20.49
N ILE A 549 -24.00 -7.89 -19.49
CA ILE A 549 -24.95 -8.87 -18.94
C ILE A 549 -25.41 -8.49 -17.54
N ARG A 550 -25.34 -7.20 -17.19
CA ARG A 550 -25.74 -6.69 -15.88
C ARG A 550 -27.17 -7.08 -15.54
N ASN A 551 -27.39 -7.66 -14.36
CA ASN A 551 -28.71 -8.08 -13.91
C ASN A 551 -29.45 -6.87 -13.31
N GLN A 552 -30.53 -6.43 -13.96
CA GLN A 552 -31.34 -5.30 -13.49
C GLN A 552 -32.05 -5.56 -12.16
N ASN A 553 -32.15 -6.82 -11.70
CA ASN A 553 -32.68 -7.13 -10.37
C ASN A 553 -31.61 -7.08 -9.28
N ASN A 554 -30.32 -7.11 -9.63
CA ASN A 554 -29.22 -6.98 -8.67
C ASN A 554 -28.88 -5.49 -8.44
N GLU A 555 -28.92 -5.07 -7.18
CA GLU A 555 -28.63 -3.70 -6.76
C GLU A 555 -27.19 -3.26 -7.06
N ALA A 556 -26.19 -4.11 -6.82
CA ALA A 556 -24.80 -3.78 -7.10
C ALA A 556 -24.58 -3.50 -8.59
N HIS A 557 -25.11 -4.36 -9.46
CA HIS A 557 -25.00 -4.19 -10.91
C HIS A 557 -25.60 -2.86 -11.37
N ARG A 558 -26.79 -2.51 -10.86
CA ARG A 558 -27.42 -1.23 -11.19
C ARG A 558 -26.58 -0.05 -10.69
N ASN A 559 -26.12 -0.11 -9.44
CA ASN A 559 -25.39 0.99 -8.82
C ASN A 559 -24.02 1.21 -9.48
N MET A 560 -23.25 0.15 -9.71
CA MET A 560 -21.95 0.21 -10.37
C MET A 560 -22.06 0.79 -11.78
N PHE A 561 -23.05 0.34 -12.58
CA PHE A 561 -23.26 0.88 -13.93
C PHE A 561 -23.72 2.35 -13.88
N ALA A 562 -24.63 2.69 -12.95
CA ALA A 562 -25.15 4.04 -12.79
C ALA A 562 -24.06 5.05 -12.37
N VAL A 563 -23.01 4.61 -11.66
CA VAL A 563 -21.84 5.45 -11.35
C VAL A 563 -21.18 5.92 -12.64
N VAL A 564 -20.80 4.98 -13.52
CA VAL A 564 -20.12 5.30 -14.79
C VAL A 564 -21.03 6.14 -15.68
N GLU A 565 -22.33 5.81 -15.75
CA GLU A 565 -23.33 6.57 -16.50
C GLU A 565 -23.44 8.02 -16.01
N LYS A 566 -23.59 8.24 -14.70
CA LYS A 566 -23.69 9.59 -14.13
C LYS A 566 -22.41 10.38 -14.35
N TRP A 567 -21.26 9.75 -14.14
CA TRP A 567 -19.97 10.39 -14.38
C TRP A 567 -19.84 10.83 -15.83
N ALA A 568 -20.09 9.93 -16.80
CA ALA A 568 -20.01 10.23 -18.23
C ALA A 568 -20.96 11.38 -18.65
N HIS A 569 -22.20 11.39 -18.14
CA HIS A 569 -23.15 12.48 -18.39
C HIS A 569 -22.74 13.81 -17.75
N SER A 570 -22.02 13.77 -16.63
CA SER A 570 -21.53 14.96 -15.93
C SER A 570 -20.19 15.47 -16.47
N TYR A 571 -19.46 14.65 -17.22
CA TYR A 571 -18.15 14.98 -17.75
C TYR A 571 -18.22 16.16 -18.73
N ARG A 572 -17.32 17.13 -18.58
CA ARG A 572 -17.26 18.37 -19.39
C ARG A 572 -15.93 18.58 -20.10
N GLY A 573 -15.05 17.58 -20.09
CA GLY A 573 -13.73 17.64 -20.73
C GLY A 573 -13.78 17.31 -22.23
N GLN A 574 -12.65 16.81 -22.75
CA GLN A 574 -12.52 16.37 -24.14
C GLN A 574 -13.47 15.22 -24.47
N ASN A 575 -13.81 15.00 -25.74
CA ASN A 575 -14.66 13.87 -26.10
C ASN A 575 -14.05 12.55 -25.59
N LEU A 576 -14.80 11.79 -24.79
CA LEU A 576 -14.35 10.52 -24.22
C LEU A 576 -13.94 9.51 -25.30
N ASN A 577 -14.60 9.50 -26.46
CA ASN A 577 -14.20 8.67 -27.60
C ASN A 577 -12.83 9.05 -28.17
N ASP A 578 -12.37 10.29 -28.00
CA ASP A 578 -11.10 10.77 -28.55
C ASP A 578 -9.97 10.55 -27.54
N ILE A 579 -10.18 10.95 -26.28
CA ILE A 579 -9.15 10.88 -25.22
C ILE A 579 -8.93 9.47 -24.68
N LEU A 580 -9.94 8.61 -24.71
CA LEU A 580 -9.84 7.18 -24.33
C LEU A 580 -9.69 6.25 -25.54
N SER A 581 -9.42 6.79 -26.73
CA SER A 581 -9.13 5.95 -27.91
C SER A 581 -7.84 5.15 -27.73
N SER A 582 -7.71 4.06 -28.49
CA SER A 582 -6.52 3.19 -28.48
C SER A 582 -5.23 4.00 -28.68
N GLU A 583 -5.23 4.93 -29.63
CA GLU A 583 -4.09 5.77 -29.96
C GLU A 583 -3.80 6.81 -28.87
N SER A 584 -4.84 7.38 -28.25
CA SER A 584 -4.68 8.36 -27.17
C SER A 584 -4.18 7.71 -25.89
N VAL A 585 -4.72 6.55 -25.50
CA VAL A 585 -4.25 5.77 -24.34
C VAL A 585 -2.80 5.33 -24.54
N LYS A 586 -2.46 4.82 -25.73
CA LYS A 586 -1.07 4.45 -26.07
C LYS A 586 -0.10 5.63 -25.96
N ALA A 587 -0.57 6.85 -26.17
CA ALA A 587 0.20 8.08 -26.07
C ALA A 587 0.08 8.78 -24.70
N GLY A 588 -0.51 8.13 -23.69
CA GLY A 588 -0.68 8.66 -22.34
C GLY A 588 -1.66 9.83 -22.20
N LYS A 589 -2.48 10.12 -23.22
CA LYS A 589 -3.38 11.30 -23.22
C LYS A 589 -4.59 11.17 -22.29
N ASN A 590 -4.87 9.96 -21.81
CA ASN A 590 -5.86 9.70 -20.77
C ASN A 590 -5.42 10.23 -19.38
N HIS A 591 -4.19 10.72 -19.26
CA HIS A 591 -3.72 11.44 -18.08
C HIS A 591 -3.89 12.95 -18.28
N LEU A 592 -4.56 13.60 -17.34
CA LEU A 592 -4.65 15.06 -17.27
C LEU A 592 -3.23 15.61 -17.12
N ALA A 593 -2.81 16.44 -18.07
CA ALA A 593 -1.58 17.20 -17.93
C ALA A 593 -1.65 17.97 -16.61
N SER A 594 -0.70 17.71 -15.72
CA SER A 594 -0.58 18.38 -14.44
C SER A 594 -0.74 19.87 -14.67
N ASN A 595 -1.75 20.50 -14.07
CA ASN A 595 -1.68 21.92 -13.75
C ASN A 595 -0.62 22.05 -12.66
N ASP A 596 0.63 21.88 -13.08
CA ASP A 596 1.78 22.14 -12.25
C ASP A 596 1.79 23.65 -12.04
N HIS A 597 1.44 24.08 -10.82
CA HIS A 597 1.40 25.49 -10.42
C HIS A 597 2.83 26.06 -10.27
N SER A 598 3.71 25.76 -11.23
CA SER A 598 5.08 26.26 -11.30
C SER A 598 5.58 26.33 -12.74
N SER A 599 4.91 27.08 -13.62
CA SER A 599 5.63 27.71 -14.74
C SER A 599 4.94 28.99 -15.23
N GLY A 600 5.58 30.12 -14.91
CA GLY A 600 5.29 31.40 -15.53
C GLY A 600 5.58 31.35 -17.04
N LYS A 601 4.64 31.90 -17.80
CA LYS A 601 4.68 32.08 -19.26
C LYS A 601 6.05 32.54 -19.80
N SER A 602 6.54 31.88 -20.85
CA SER A 602 6.94 32.58 -22.06
C SER A 602 6.97 31.65 -23.27
N ALA A 603 6.32 32.08 -24.35
CA ALA A 603 6.22 31.35 -25.61
C ALA A 603 7.45 31.63 -26.49
N MET A 604 8.08 30.59 -27.04
CA MET A 604 8.75 30.70 -28.34
C MET A 604 8.79 29.37 -29.11
N LYS A 605 8.69 29.49 -30.43
CA LYS A 605 8.35 28.49 -31.46
C LYS A 605 9.36 27.35 -31.63
N SER A 606 8.83 26.15 -31.89
CA SER A 606 9.23 25.14 -32.90
C SER A 606 10.71 25.04 -33.29
N ASN A 607 11.37 23.93 -32.94
CA ASN A 607 12.04 23.10 -33.96
C ASN A 607 12.30 21.65 -33.50
N THR A 608 12.14 20.76 -34.47
CA THR A 608 12.31 19.30 -34.55
C THR A 608 13.52 18.64 -33.87
N LYS A 609 13.31 17.36 -33.50
CA LYS A 609 14.25 16.23 -33.26
C LYS A 609 14.71 15.95 -31.81
N THR A 610 14.03 15.02 -31.14
CA THR A 610 14.49 13.69 -30.67
C THR A 610 13.59 13.25 -29.51
N ASN A 611 12.50 12.53 -29.81
CA ASN A 611 11.65 11.90 -28.80
C ASN A 611 12.25 10.55 -28.43
N LEU A 612 12.89 10.48 -27.27
CA LEU A 612 13.23 9.28 -26.50
C LEU A 612 13.52 9.74 -25.08
N SER A 613 12.97 9.05 -24.09
CA SER A 613 12.97 9.33 -22.65
C SER A 613 11.79 10.17 -22.17
N TRP A 614 10.70 9.51 -21.73
CA TRP A 614 9.88 9.99 -20.60
C TRP A 614 9.02 8.93 -19.87
N ASP A 615 9.00 7.63 -20.22
CA ASP A 615 8.05 6.67 -19.60
C ASP A 615 8.69 5.36 -19.09
N ILE A 616 9.58 5.41 -18.08
CA ILE A 616 10.09 4.16 -17.44
C ILE A 616 10.09 4.20 -15.90
N ILE A 617 9.83 5.33 -15.26
CA ILE A 617 9.90 5.39 -13.79
C ILE A 617 8.76 6.26 -13.30
N HIS A 618 7.57 5.68 -13.13
CA HIS A 618 6.53 6.21 -12.25
C HIS A 618 5.59 5.09 -11.83
#